data_AF-A0A1D2NMU4-F1
#
_entry.id   AF-A0A1D2NMU4-F1
#
_cell.length_a   1.000
_cell.length_b   1.000
_cell.length_c   1.000
_cell.angle_alpha   90.00
_cell.angle_beta   90.00
_cell.angle_gamma   90.00
#
_symmetry.space_group_name_H-M   'P 1'
#
loop_
_entity.id
_entity.type
_entity.pdbx_description
1 polymer ?
#
loop_
_entity_poly.entity_id
_entity_poly.type
_entity_poly.pdbx_seq_one_letter_code
_entity_poly.pdbx_strand_id
1 'polypeptide(L)'
;MRTEDMSEWMKVRIQDILAVELLCKNNNVGKEGKARRSFCCLPNRKPTTSSGSESSGFGQYLTVHFSTRVKDSSMWTRSQIQLSHSDYPVLHHWHQTLLTALNGMVDRPKSLLFFVNPYGGKRKGVNIFEKQVKPLLQLCSCKWTVINTQRRNHATEALAVMSDEKIAEFDVVVGVGGDGTICEVVTGLLTRGFPSSKAIDEGDLQSAPIPVAVIPAGSSNALAYTLHGTDDPQTAILHILLGSAAPLDVAAIHNIRGLADLSLDKCPMAILLIRWSTLKS
;
A
#
# COMPACT_ATOMS: atom_id res chain seq x y z
N MET A 1 -27.55 26.39 5.14
CA MET A 1 -26.97 25.36 4.26
C MET A 1 -25.78 25.97 3.55
N ARG A 2 -24.55 25.67 3.98
CA ARG A 2 -23.39 25.89 3.11
C ARG A 2 -23.49 24.78 2.07
N THR A 3 -23.78 25.15 0.83
CA THR A 3 -23.55 24.27 -0.31
C THR A 3 -22.04 24.06 -0.37
N GLU A 4 -21.56 22.99 0.27
CA GLU A 4 -20.23 22.47 -0.02
C GLU A 4 -20.18 22.24 -1.52
N ASP A 5 -19.19 22.87 -2.16
CA ASP A 5 -19.07 22.93 -3.60
C ASP A 5 -19.00 21.50 -4.16
N MET A 6 -20.12 21.01 -4.71
CA MET A 6 -20.25 19.66 -5.25
C MET A 6 -19.29 19.40 -6.43
N SER A 7 -18.63 20.44 -6.95
CA SER A 7 -17.62 20.32 -8.01
C SER A 7 -16.33 19.61 -7.56
N GLU A 8 -16.00 19.61 -6.25
CA GLU A 8 -14.86 18.84 -5.74
C GLU A 8 -15.10 17.32 -5.79
N TRP A 9 -16.37 16.91 -5.65
CA TRP A 9 -16.79 15.50 -5.63
C TRP A 9 -16.71 14.83 -7.00
N MET A 10 -16.96 15.61 -8.06
CA MET A 10 -16.91 15.13 -9.45
C MET A 10 -15.52 14.62 -9.87
N LYS A 11 -14.49 14.79 -9.04
CA LYS A 11 -13.11 14.44 -9.37
C LYS A 11 -12.58 13.20 -8.62
N VAL A 12 -13.26 12.70 -7.59
CA VAL A 12 -12.77 11.51 -6.84
C VAL A 12 -13.28 10.24 -7.52
N ARG A 13 -12.36 9.49 -8.13
CA ARG A 13 -12.70 8.20 -8.74
C ARG A 13 -12.70 7.10 -7.67
N ILE A 14 -13.60 6.13 -7.79
CA ILE A 14 -13.67 4.97 -6.87
C ILE A 14 -12.32 4.25 -6.79
N GLN A 15 -11.63 4.12 -7.93
CA GLN A 15 -10.30 3.52 -8.02
C GLN A 15 -9.21 4.23 -7.21
N ASP A 16 -9.40 5.49 -6.80
CA ASP A 16 -8.42 6.25 -6.02
C ASP A 16 -8.75 6.23 -4.50
N ILE A 17 -9.92 5.71 -4.10
CA ILE A 17 -10.32 5.61 -2.69
C ILE A 17 -9.47 4.57 -1.99
N LEU A 18 -8.88 4.89 -0.84
CA LEU A 18 -8.05 4.00 -0.02
C LEU A 18 -8.87 3.30 1.06
N ALA A 19 -9.72 4.06 1.75
CA ALA A 19 -10.53 3.57 2.86
C ALA A 19 -11.74 4.45 3.10
N VAL A 20 -12.75 3.90 3.78
CA VAL A 20 -13.97 4.61 4.15
C VAL A 20 -14.26 4.32 5.62
N GLU A 21 -14.48 5.37 6.41
CA GLU A 21 -14.70 5.29 7.85
C GLU A 21 -16.01 5.99 8.23
N LEU A 22 -16.92 5.29 8.91
CA LEU A 22 -18.12 5.88 9.48
C LEU A 22 -17.89 6.22 10.96
N LEU A 23 -17.93 7.50 11.32
CA LEU A 23 -17.66 8.01 12.67
C LEU A 23 -18.88 8.73 13.26
N CYS A 24 -19.24 8.36 14.48
CA CYS A 24 -20.17 9.12 15.31
C CYS A 24 -19.36 9.92 16.36
N LYS A 25 -19.34 11.25 16.28
CA LYS A 25 -18.72 12.09 17.31
C LYS A 25 -19.76 12.48 18.37
N ASN A 26 -19.50 12.13 19.62
CA ASN A 26 -20.17 12.75 20.77
C ASN A 26 -19.46 14.08 21.07
N ASN A 27 -20.20 15.19 21.11
CA ASN A 27 -19.66 16.50 21.44
C ASN A 27 -19.34 16.72 22.93
N ASN A 28 -19.38 15.68 23.76
CA ASN A 28 -18.97 15.78 25.17
C ASN A 28 -17.49 15.37 25.33
N VAL A 29 -16.58 16.28 25.01
CA VAL A 29 -15.21 16.24 25.51
C VAL A 29 -14.98 17.46 26.39
N GLY A 30 -15.45 17.34 27.63
CA GLY A 30 -14.82 18.06 28.75
C GLY A 30 -13.41 17.51 28.95
N LYS A 31 -12.47 18.43 29.15
CA LYS A 31 -11.08 18.26 29.60
C LYS A 31 -10.77 16.86 30.18
N GLU A 32 -10.12 16.01 29.39
CA GLU A 32 -8.97 15.18 29.78
C GLU A 32 -8.59 14.23 28.62
N GLY A 33 -7.29 14.16 28.34
CA GLY A 33 -6.74 13.45 27.19
C GLY A 33 -6.95 11.94 27.28
N LYS A 34 -7.87 11.43 26.45
CA LYS A 34 -7.84 10.10 25.80
C LYS A 34 -9.08 9.98 24.92
N ALA A 35 -8.90 10.12 23.60
CA ALA A 35 -9.97 9.88 22.62
C ALA A 35 -10.36 8.39 22.64
N ARG A 36 -11.38 8.04 23.41
CA ARG A 36 -12.04 6.73 23.33
C ARG A 36 -12.89 6.68 22.05
N ARG A 37 -12.57 5.74 21.15
CA ARG A 37 -13.43 5.35 20.02
C ARG A 37 -14.71 4.75 20.60
N SER A 38 -15.80 5.51 20.62
CA SER A 38 -17.13 4.99 21.01
C SER A 38 -17.87 4.47 19.78
N PHE A 39 -18.02 3.16 19.68
CA PHE A 39 -18.97 2.51 18.76
C PHE A 39 -20.39 2.71 19.30
N CYS A 40 -20.94 3.91 19.14
CA CYS A 40 -22.34 4.20 19.45
C CYS A 40 -23.15 4.20 18.16
N CYS A 41 -23.59 3.03 17.71
CA CYS A 41 -24.79 2.84 16.87
C CYS A 41 -25.06 1.33 16.72
N LEU A 42 -25.64 0.72 17.76
CA LEU A 42 -26.36 -0.55 17.59
C LEU A 42 -27.79 -0.24 17.10
N PRO A 43 -28.34 -0.99 16.14
CA PRO A 43 -29.51 -0.61 15.34
C PRO A 43 -30.87 -0.63 16.09
N ASN A 44 -30.91 -0.69 17.42
CA ASN A 44 -32.17 -1.01 18.12
C ASN A 44 -32.51 -0.19 19.38
N ARG A 45 -32.02 1.06 19.52
CA ARG A 45 -32.53 1.97 20.56
C ARG A 45 -33.42 3.05 19.96
N LYS A 46 -34.74 2.91 20.17
CA LYS A 46 -35.70 4.01 19.99
C LYS A 46 -35.34 5.14 20.99
N PRO A 47 -35.34 6.42 20.58
CA PRO A 47 -35.16 7.52 21.53
C PRO A 47 -36.41 7.61 22.42
N THR A 48 -36.22 7.43 23.72
CA THR A 48 -37.22 7.77 24.74
C THR A 48 -37.44 9.28 24.73
N THR A 49 -38.68 9.70 24.51
CA THR A 49 -39.13 11.09 24.62
C THR A 49 -39.01 11.56 26.07
N SER A 50 -38.05 12.46 26.33
CA SER A 50 -38.08 13.35 27.48
C SER A 50 -37.83 14.77 27.00
N SER A 51 -38.84 15.61 27.19
CA SER A 51 -38.84 17.05 26.97
C SER A 51 -37.72 17.72 27.77
N GLY A 52 -36.78 18.35 27.07
CA GLY A 52 -35.69 19.14 27.66
C GLY A 52 -34.79 19.65 26.55
N SER A 53 -34.96 20.93 26.21
CA SER A 53 -34.25 21.64 25.15
C SER A 53 -32.78 21.86 25.51
N GLU A 54 -31.89 21.04 24.97
CA GLU A 54 -30.48 21.35 24.73
C GLU A 54 -30.01 20.50 23.54
N SER A 55 -29.92 21.11 22.36
CA SER A 55 -29.45 20.48 21.12
C SER A 55 -27.94 20.25 21.16
N SER A 56 -27.53 19.26 21.94
CA SER A 56 -26.19 18.68 21.92
C SER A 56 -26.01 17.91 20.62
N GLY A 57 -25.56 18.62 19.57
CA GLY A 57 -25.45 18.06 18.22
C GLY A 57 -24.46 16.90 18.15
N PHE A 58 -24.96 15.67 18.01
CA PHE A 58 -24.16 14.53 17.57
C PHE A 58 -23.89 14.70 16.08
N GLY A 59 -22.64 14.97 15.72
CA GLY A 59 -22.24 15.00 14.33
C GLY A 59 -21.87 13.59 13.87
N GLN A 60 -22.63 13.06 12.91
CA GLN A 60 -22.31 11.81 12.23
C GLN A 60 -21.62 12.14 10.91
N TYR A 61 -20.47 11.50 10.67
CA TYR A 61 -19.65 11.80 9.51
C TYR A 61 -19.15 10.51 8.86
N LEU A 62 -19.24 10.45 7.55
CA LEU A 62 -18.59 9.45 6.72
C LEU A 62 -17.30 10.07 6.16
N THR A 63 -16.14 9.54 6.51
CA THR A 63 -14.85 10.01 5.99
C THR A 63 -14.39 9.08 4.88
N VAL A 64 -14.19 9.63 3.69
CA VAL A 64 -13.62 8.91 2.54
C VAL A 64 -12.18 9.36 2.38
N HIS A 65 -11.25 8.42 2.51
CA HIS A 65 -9.82 8.63 2.30
C HIS A 65 -9.46 8.21 0.88
N PHE A 66 -8.74 9.05 0.15
CA PHE A 66 -8.38 8.80 -1.24
C PHE A 66 -7.00 9.34 -1.57
N SER A 67 -6.39 8.79 -2.61
CA SER A 67 -5.09 9.24 -3.12
C SER A 67 -5.27 10.37 -4.12
N THR A 68 -4.48 11.43 -4.01
CA THR A 68 -4.47 12.54 -4.96
C THR A 68 -3.05 12.85 -5.41
N ARG A 69 -2.91 13.20 -6.69
CA ARG A 69 -1.64 13.70 -7.20
C ARG A 69 -1.44 15.14 -6.75
N VAL A 70 -0.25 15.44 -6.25
CA VAL A 70 0.17 16.81 -5.92
C VAL A 70 0.29 17.61 -7.21
N LYS A 71 -0.26 18.83 -7.22
CA LYS A 71 -0.24 19.70 -8.41
C LYS A 71 1.21 19.94 -8.87
N ASP A 72 1.44 19.83 -10.17
CA ASP A 72 2.73 20.05 -10.83
C ASP A 72 3.87 19.15 -10.30
N SER A 73 3.53 17.96 -9.78
CA SER A 73 4.49 17.01 -9.21
C SER A 73 4.13 15.55 -9.56
N SER A 74 5.11 14.66 -9.55
CA SER A 74 4.90 13.20 -9.62
C SER A 74 4.51 12.58 -8.28
N MET A 75 4.47 13.37 -7.20
CA MET A 75 4.11 12.89 -5.87
C MET A 75 2.60 12.69 -5.72
N TRP A 76 2.24 11.70 -4.91
CA TRP A 76 0.88 11.39 -4.50
C TRP A 76 0.76 11.53 -2.99
N THR A 77 -0.39 12.02 -2.53
CA THR A 77 -0.67 12.19 -1.11
C THR A 77 -2.04 11.61 -0.75
N ARG A 78 -2.22 11.33 0.53
CA ARG A 78 -3.53 10.96 1.08
C ARG A 78 -4.32 12.24 1.33
N SER A 79 -5.49 12.33 0.71
CA SER A 79 -6.52 13.32 1.00
C SER A 79 -7.74 12.65 1.64
N GLN A 80 -8.59 13.45 2.26
CA GLN A 80 -9.84 12.96 2.85
C GLN A 80 -10.96 13.98 2.65
N ILE A 81 -12.18 13.47 2.49
CA ILE A 81 -13.40 14.28 2.48
C ILE A 81 -14.34 13.73 3.55
N GLN A 82 -15.06 14.63 4.23
CA GLN A 82 -16.02 14.26 5.27
C GLN A 82 -17.42 14.59 4.78
N LEU A 83 -18.28 13.58 4.76
CA LEU A 83 -19.67 13.70 4.34
C LEU A 83 -20.52 13.66 5.58
N SER A 84 -21.50 14.56 5.66
CA SER A 84 -22.47 14.59 6.74
C SER A 84 -23.89 14.54 6.17
N HIS A 85 -24.78 13.91 6.91
CA HIS A 85 -26.20 13.86 6.58
C HIS A 85 -27.00 13.85 7.88
N SER A 86 -28.20 14.41 7.86
CA SER A 86 -29.09 14.43 9.03
C SER A 86 -29.61 13.02 9.39
N ASP A 87 -29.78 12.17 8.38
CA ASP A 87 -30.25 10.79 8.52
C ASP A 87 -29.09 9.77 8.49
N TYR A 88 -28.92 9.03 9.60
CA TYR A 88 -27.88 8.01 9.76
C TYR A 88 -28.00 6.85 8.75
N PRO A 89 -29.20 6.23 8.56
CA PRO A 89 -29.44 5.25 7.51
C PRO A 89 -28.85 5.59 6.14
N VAL A 90 -28.91 6.86 5.72
CA VAL A 90 -28.34 7.31 4.45
C VAL A 90 -26.81 7.24 4.47
N LEU A 91 -26.16 7.73 5.52
CA LEU A 91 -24.70 7.62 5.68
C LEU A 91 -24.25 6.15 5.74
N HIS A 92 -25.00 5.31 6.46
CA HIS A 92 -24.73 3.89 6.54
C HIS A 92 -24.86 3.22 5.17
N HIS A 93 -25.90 3.57 4.40
CA HIS A 93 -26.07 3.05 3.05
C HIS A 93 -24.90 3.44 2.15
N TRP A 94 -24.50 4.73 2.12
CA TRP A 94 -23.33 5.18 1.36
C TRP A 94 -22.04 4.45 1.75
N HIS A 95 -21.82 4.29 3.06
CA HIS A 95 -20.70 3.54 3.59
C HIS A 95 -20.69 2.09 3.08
N GLN A 96 -21.82 1.38 3.16
CA GLN A 96 -21.92 0.01 2.64
C GLN A 96 -21.70 -0.05 1.13
N THR A 97 -22.31 0.84 0.35
CA THR A 97 -22.12 0.89 -1.10
C THR A 97 -20.66 1.07 -1.48
N LEU A 98 -19.95 2.00 -0.82
CA LEU A 98 -18.53 2.21 -1.06
C LEU A 98 -17.70 1.01 -0.63
N LEU A 99 -17.96 0.41 0.53
CA LEU A 99 -17.25 -0.80 0.96
C LEU A 99 -17.47 -1.97 0.00
N THR A 100 -18.68 -2.16 -0.50
CA THR A 100 -18.98 -3.19 -1.51
C THR A 100 -18.19 -2.93 -2.79
N ALA A 101 -18.15 -1.68 -3.27
CA ALA A 101 -17.37 -1.30 -4.45
C ALA A 101 -15.86 -1.52 -4.23
N LEU A 102 -15.33 -1.16 -3.06
CA LEU A 102 -13.93 -1.38 -2.70
C LEU A 102 -13.57 -2.87 -2.62
N ASN A 103 -14.43 -3.67 -1.98
CA ASN A 103 -14.21 -5.12 -1.84
C ASN A 103 -14.31 -5.87 -3.18
N GLY A 104 -15.02 -5.31 -4.16
CA GLY A 104 -15.11 -5.85 -5.52
C GLY A 104 -13.86 -5.60 -6.37
N MET A 105 -12.91 -4.78 -5.92
CA MET A 105 -11.64 -4.57 -6.64
C MET A 105 -10.66 -5.71 -6.34
N VAL A 106 -10.45 -6.58 -7.33
CA VAL A 106 -9.59 -7.78 -7.24
C VAL A 106 -8.10 -7.46 -7.31
N ASP A 107 -7.72 -6.36 -7.96
CA ASP A 107 -6.31 -6.01 -8.21
C ASP A 107 -5.61 -5.40 -6.98
N ARG A 108 -6.34 -5.16 -5.88
CA ARG A 108 -5.80 -4.48 -4.70
C ARG A 108 -5.23 -5.46 -3.68
N PRO A 109 -3.96 -5.31 -3.27
CA PRO A 109 -3.34 -6.21 -2.33
C PRO A 109 -3.95 -6.06 -0.92
N LYS A 110 -4.22 -7.20 -0.29
CA LYS A 110 -4.74 -7.29 1.09
C LYS A 110 -3.72 -7.89 2.05
N SER A 111 -2.74 -8.65 1.55
CA SER A 111 -1.67 -9.27 2.34
C SER A 111 -0.29 -8.94 1.75
N LEU A 112 0.60 -8.34 2.55
CA LEU A 112 1.90 -7.85 2.07
C LEU A 112 3.07 -8.40 2.90
N LEU A 113 4.15 -8.83 2.26
CA LEU A 113 5.40 -9.23 2.92
C LEU A 113 6.48 -8.15 2.71
N PHE A 114 6.98 -7.55 3.78
CA PHE A 114 8.00 -6.50 3.72
C PHE A 114 9.39 -7.03 4.08
N PHE A 115 10.38 -6.79 3.23
CA PHE A 115 11.80 -6.89 3.56
C PHE A 115 12.35 -5.49 3.81
N VAL A 116 12.62 -5.16 5.07
CA VAL A 116 13.08 -3.83 5.48
C VAL A 116 14.57 -3.87 5.72
N ASN A 117 15.34 -3.06 4.99
CA ASN A 117 16.76 -2.88 5.23
C ASN A 117 17.00 -1.75 6.26
N PRO A 118 17.36 -2.05 7.52
CA PRO A 118 17.59 -1.03 8.55
C PRO A 118 18.88 -0.24 8.32
N TYR A 119 19.87 -0.83 7.63
CA TYR A 119 21.20 -0.25 7.46
C TYR A 119 21.43 0.39 6.08
N GLY A 120 20.48 0.25 5.17
CA GLY A 120 20.56 0.77 3.80
C GLY A 120 20.66 2.30 3.76
N GLY A 121 21.58 2.82 2.96
CA GLY A 121 21.73 4.24 2.64
C GLY A 121 21.65 5.17 3.85
N LYS A 122 20.61 6.01 3.89
CA LYS A 122 20.35 7.01 4.94
C LYS A 122 19.90 6.42 6.29
N ARG A 123 19.86 5.08 6.43
CA ARG A 123 19.37 4.34 7.62
C ARG A 123 17.95 4.72 8.02
N LYS A 124 17.11 4.99 7.01
CA LYS A 124 15.72 5.44 7.20
C LYS A 124 14.69 4.33 7.03
N GLY A 125 15.06 3.12 6.58
CA GLY A 125 14.12 2.05 6.21
C GLY A 125 13.07 1.75 7.28
N VAL A 126 13.50 1.47 8.51
CA VAL A 126 12.58 1.20 9.64
C VAL A 126 11.70 2.41 9.96
N ASN A 127 12.27 3.61 9.96
CA ASN A 127 11.53 4.84 10.27
C ASN A 127 10.50 5.18 9.19
N ILE A 128 10.84 4.99 7.92
CA ILE A 128 9.92 5.14 6.77
C ILE A 128 8.78 4.13 6.90
N PHE A 129 9.10 2.87 7.17
CA PHE A 129 8.09 1.84 7.37
C PHE A 129 7.12 2.21 8.51
N GLU A 130 7.64 2.54 9.69
CA GLU A 130 6.81 2.83 10.87
C GLU A 130 6.01 4.13 10.76
N LYS A 131 6.57 5.20 10.17
CA LYS A 131 5.93 6.52 10.15
C LYS A 131 5.10 6.82 8.91
N GLN A 132 5.40 6.20 7.77
CA GLN A 132 4.75 6.51 6.49
C GLN A 132 3.96 5.32 5.95
N VAL A 133 4.55 4.13 5.96
CA VAL A 133 3.94 2.93 5.35
C VAL A 133 2.86 2.33 6.26
N LYS A 134 3.21 2.04 7.51
CA LYS A 134 2.34 1.38 8.49
C LYS A 134 1.00 2.10 8.74
N PRO A 135 0.95 3.45 8.87
CA PRO A 135 -0.33 4.14 9.03
C PRO A 135 -1.28 3.95 7.84
N LEU A 136 -0.74 3.89 6.61
CA LEU A 136 -1.54 3.68 5.41
C LEU A 136 -2.02 2.23 5.28
N LEU A 137 -1.19 1.26 5.66
CA LEU A 137 -1.61 -0.15 5.76
C LEU A 137 -2.75 -0.34 6.76
N GLN A 138 -2.64 0.30 7.93
CA GLN A 138 -3.70 0.29 8.95
C GLN A 138 -4.99 0.92 8.45
N LEU A 139 -4.89 2.05 7.75
CA LEU A 139 -6.03 2.73 7.18
C LEU A 139 -6.77 1.85 6.16
N CYS A 140 -6.04 1.16 5.29
CA CYS A 140 -6.61 0.28 4.26
C CYS A 140 -6.99 -1.10 4.78
N SER A 141 -6.82 -1.37 6.09
CA SER A 141 -7.07 -2.68 6.71
C SER A 141 -6.31 -3.84 6.06
N CYS A 142 -5.13 -3.57 5.49
CA CYS A 142 -4.25 -4.60 4.93
C CYS A 142 -3.58 -5.41 6.06
N LYS A 143 -3.29 -6.68 5.80
CA LYS A 143 -2.41 -7.51 6.63
C LYS A 143 -0.99 -7.37 6.13
N TRP A 144 -0.02 -7.38 7.04
CA TRP A 144 1.38 -7.33 6.65
C TRP A 144 2.28 -8.15 7.58
N THR A 145 3.35 -8.69 7.01
CA THR A 145 4.47 -9.30 7.74
C THR A 145 5.74 -8.51 7.44
N VAL A 146 6.61 -8.32 8.43
CA VAL A 146 7.86 -7.57 8.27
C VAL A 146 9.04 -8.46 8.65
N ILE A 147 10.01 -8.54 7.75
CA ILE A 147 11.32 -9.17 7.96
C ILE A 147 12.37 -8.07 7.87
N ASN A 148 13.01 -7.76 9.00
CA ASN A 148 14.13 -6.84 9.02
C ASN A 148 15.37 -7.59 8.53
N THR A 149 15.98 -7.14 7.44
CA THR A 149 17.20 -7.75 6.93
C THR A 149 18.37 -7.44 7.88
N GLN A 150 19.26 -8.42 8.09
CA GLN A 150 20.35 -8.31 9.07
C GLN A 150 21.71 -8.21 8.39
N ARG A 151 21.82 -8.70 7.16
CA ARG A 151 23.03 -8.74 6.35
C ARG A 151 22.68 -8.74 4.86
N ARG A 152 23.70 -8.55 4.03
CA ARG A 152 23.61 -8.72 2.57
C ARG A 152 23.09 -10.13 2.25
N ASN A 153 22.25 -10.23 1.23
CA ASN A 153 21.59 -11.44 0.74
C ASN A 153 20.60 -12.08 1.73
N HIS A 154 20.28 -11.46 2.87
CA HIS A 154 19.32 -12.04 3.81
C HIS A 154 17.93 -12.15 3.20
N ALA A 155 17.49 -11.16 2.41
CA ALA A 155 16.19 -11.24 1.73
C ALA A 155 16.19 -12.37 0.69
N THR A 156 17.27 -12.50 -0.08
CA THR A 156 17.45 -13.58 -1.06
C THR A 156 17.34 -14.95 -0.43
N GLU A 157 18.08 -15.19 0.65
CA GLU A 157 18.11 -16.49 1.32
C GLU A 157 16.78 -16.80 2.02
N ALA A 158 16.17 -15.82 2.70
CA ALA A 158 14.88 -15.97 3.34
C ALA A 158 13.78 -16.32 2.33
N LEU A 159 13.82 -15.68 1.15
CA LEU A 159 12.93 -16.02 0.05
C LEU A 159 13.28 -17.36 -0.54
N ALA A 160 14.54 -17.73 -0.76
CA ALA A 160 14.89 -19.02 -1.37
C ALA A 160 14.41 -20.24 -0.56
N VAL A 161 14.40 -20.16 0.78
CA VAL A 161 13.98 -21.26 1.67
C VAL A 161 12.49 -21.26 2.03
N MET A 162 11.76 -20.18 1.72
CA MET A 162 10.33 -20.08 2.03
C MET A 162 9.55 -21.10 1.18
N SER A 163 8.53 -21.78 1.72
CA SER A 163 7.73 -22.70 0.90
C SER A 163 6.79 -21.95 -0.04
N ASP A 164 6.36 -22.58 -1.13
CA ASP A 164 5.43 -21.97 -2.09
C ASP A 164 4.08 -21.65 -1.44
N GLU A 165 3.62 -22.51 -0.53
CA GLU A 165 2.39 -22.28 0.24
C GLU A 165 2.51 -21.00 1.09
N LYS A 166 3.69 -20.77 1.66
CA LYS A 166 3.92 -19.59 2.51
C LYS A 166 3.96 -18.31 1.69
N ILE A 167 4.52 -18.34 0.48
CA ILE A 167 4.51 -17.18 -0.42
C ILE A 167 3.09 -16.89 -0.93
N ALA A 168 2.31 -17.93 -1.23
CA ALA A 168 0.93 -17.79 -1.69
C ALA A 168 -0.01 -17.15 -0.64
N GLU A 169 0.39 -17.02 0.63
CA GLU A 169 -0.34 -16.24 1.65
C GLU A 169 -0.25 -14.72 1.43
N PHE A 170 0.65 -14.25 0.57
CA PHE A 170 0.89 -12.85 0.29
C PHE A 170 0.47 -12.50 -1.14
N ASP A 171 -0.05 -11.28 -1.33
CA ASP A 171 -0.40 -10.75 -2.64
C ASP A 171 0.78 -9.99 -3.27
N VAL A 172 1.72 -9.51 -2.45
CA VAL A 172 2.89 -8.75 -2.89
C VAL A 172 4.06 -8.88 -1.91
N VAL A 173 5.29 -8.96 -2.45
CA VAL A 173 6.54 -8.82 -1.69
C VAL A 173 7.10 -7.42 -1.89
N VAL A 174 7.45 -6.73 -0.82
CA VAL A 174 7.87 -5.33 -0.84
C VAL A 174 9.27 -5.17 -0.27
N GLY A 175 10.21 -4.67 -1.07
CA GLY A 175 11.53 -4.25 -0.61
C GLY A 175 11.52 -2.80 -0.12
N VAL A 176 11.84 -2.56 1.16
CA VAL A 176 12.03 -1.21 1.72
C VAL A 176 13.52 -0.94 1.86
N GLY A 177 14.08 -0.24 0.89
CA GLY A 177 15.53 -0.06 0.77
C GLY A 177 15.92 0.72 -0.49
N GLY A 178 17.17 0.54 -0.93
CA GLY A 178 17.63 1.03 -2.23
C GLY A 178 17.58 -0.06 -3.30
N ASP A 179 18.19 0.23 -4.46
CA ASP A 179 18.24 -0.68 -5.61
C ASP A 179 18.80 -2.08 -5.24
N GLY A 180 19.80 -2.16 -4.36
CA GLY A 180 20.33 -3.46 -3.90
C GLY A 180 19.32 -4.31 -3.12
N THR A 181 18.43 -3.71 -2.34
CA THR A 181 17.42 -4.46 -1.56
C THR A 181 16.38 -5.08 -2.48
N ILE A 182 15.96 -4.38 -3.53
CA ILE A 182 15.02 -4.95 -4.51
C ILE A 182 15.70 -6.02 -5.37
N CYS A 183 16.98 -5.86 -5.75
CA CYS A 183 17.74 -6.91 -6.42
C CYS A 183 17.82 -8.20 -5.57
N GLU A 184 18.05 -8.08 -4.26
CA GLU A 184 18.04 -9.25 -3.36
C GLU A 184 16.68 -9.97 -3.35
N VAL A 185 15.58 -9.21 -3.30
CA VAL A 185 14.22 -9.78 -3.31
C VAL A 185 13.90 -10.48 -4.62
N VAL A 186 14.19 -9.83 -5.76
CA VAL A 186 13.95 -10.39 -7.10
C VAL A 186 14.80 -11.65 -7.31
N THR A 187 16.09 -11.59 -6.96
CA THR A 187 16.98 -12.75 -7.01
C THR A 187 16.44 -13.89 -6.16
N GLY A 188 16.01 -13.58 -4.93
CA GLY A 188 15.47 -14.57 -4.00
C GLY A 188 14.20 -15.26 -4.49
N LEU A 189 13.38 -14.59 -5.30
CA LEU A 189 12.19 -15.16 -5.92
C LEU A 189 12.51 -15.98 -7.17
N LEU A 190 13.47 -15.52 -7.98
CA LEU A 190 13.88 -16.18 -9.22
C LEU A 190 14.67 -17.47 -9.00
N THR A 191 15.53 -17.48 -7.98
CA THR A 191 16.40 -18.63 -7.71
C THR A 191 15.72 -19.66 -6.80
N ARG A 192 14.42 -19.52 -6.53
CA ARG A 192 13.65 -20.49 -5.73
C ARG A 192 13.65 -21.84 -6.41
N GLY A 193 13.87 -22.91 -5.65
CA GLY A 193 13.88 -24.27 -6.17
C GLY A 193 15.15 -24.66 -6.94
N PHE A 194 16.10 -23.74 -7.14
CA PHE A 194 17.40 -24.04 -7.75
C PHE A 194 18.47 -24.28 -6.67
N PRO A 195 19.19 -25.41 -6.70
CA PRO A 195 20.33 -25.59 -5.82
C PRO A 195 21.41 -24.57 -6.18
N SER A 196 21.99 -23.92 -5.16
CA SER A 196 23.03 -22.87 -5.30
C SER A 196 24.31 -23.32 -6.03
N SER A 197 24.41 -24.62 -6.35
CA SER A 197 25.54 -25.27 -7.01
C SER A 197 25.35 -25.50 -8.51
N LYS A 198 24.15 -25.29 -9.08
CA LYS A 198 23.90 -25.43 -10.52
C LYS A 198 23.94 -24.07 -11.18
N ALA A 199 24.64 -23.95 -12.32
CA ALA A 199 24.49 -22.79 -13.19
C ALA A 199 23.03 -22.74 -13.66
N ILE A 200 22.39 -21.58 -13.53
CA ILE A 200 21.02 -21.37 -13.96
C ILE A 200 21.09 -21.08 -15.46
N ASP A 201 20.55 -21.98 -16.28
CA ASP A 201 20.42 -21.75 -17.72
C ASP A 201 19.18 -20.87 -18.00
N GLU A 202 19.14 -20.18 -19.15
CA GLU A 202 18.03 -19.27 -19.50
C GLU A 202 16.65 -19.97 -19.48
N GLY A 203 16.61 -21.27 -19.77
CA GLY A 203 15.38 -22.08 -19.74
C GLY A 203 14.91 -22.51 -18.34
N ASP A 204 15.75 -22.32 -17.33
CA ASP A 204 15.44 -22.67 -15.94
C ASP A 204 14.73 -21.51 -15.20
N LEU A 205 14.88 -20.26 -15.66
CA LEU A 205 14.26 -19.09 -15.00
C LEU A 205 12.75 -19.05 -15.24
N GLN A 206 11.98 -19.11 -14.14
CA GLN A 206 10.54 -18.90 -14.15
C GLN A 206 10.19 -17.47 -13.73
N SER A 207 9.06 -16.96 -14.24
CA SER A 207 8.51 -15.68 -13.78
C SER A 207 8.29 -15.74 -12.26
N ALA A 208 8.54 -14.63 -11.57
CA ALA A 208 8.27 -14.52 -10.15
C ALA A 208 6.80 -14.92 -9.87
N PRO A 209 6.54 -15.78 -8.88
CA PRO A 209 5.19 -16.28 -8.59
C PRO A 209 4.28 -15.23 -7.96
N ILE A 210 4.85 -14.09 -7.55
CA ILE A 210 4.19 -13.02 -6.80
C ILE A 210 4.73 -11.67 -7.25
N PRO A 211 3.88 -10.63 -7.36
CA PRO A 211 4.33 -9.27 -7.64
C PRO A 211 5.35 -8.76 -6.62
N VAL A 212 6.30 -7.96 -7.11
CA VAL A 212 7.34 -7.34 -6.28
C VAL A 212 7.26 -5.82 -6.34
N ALA A 213 7.23 -5.15 -5.20
CA ALA A 213 7.22 -3.69 -5.10
C ALA A 213 8.44 -3.15 -4.36
N VAL A 214 8.74 -1.86 -4.58
CA VAL A 214 9.85 -1.16 -3.92
C VAL A 214 9.35 0.12 -3.25
N ILE A 215 9.78 0.32 -2.00
CA ILE A 215 9.63 1.56 -1.26
C ILE A 215 11.01 2.18 -1.08
N PRO A 216 11.27 3.38 -1.64
CA PRO A 216 12.57 4.01 -1.61
C PRO A 216 12.98 4.36 -0.17
N ALA A 217 14.11 3.80 0.27
CA ALA A 217 14.75 4.12 1.54
C ALA A 217 16.29 4.15 1.46
N GLY A 218 16.84 3.91 0.26
CA GLY A 218 18.28 3.88 -0.01
C GLY A 218 18.88 5.24 -0.34
N SER A 219 20.19 5.22 -0.63
CA SER A 219 20.92 6.39 -1.16
C SER A 219 20.72 6.55 -2.67
N SER A 220 20.64 5.42 -3.39
CA SER A 220 20.20 5.34 -4.78
C SER A 220 18.86 4.59 -4.80
N ASN A 221 17.89 5.19 -5.48
CA ASN A 221 16.53 4.67 -5.65
C ASN A 221 16.13 4.79 -7.14
N ALA A 222 17.05 4.44 -8.05
CA ALA A 222 16.86 4.63 -9.48
C ALA A 222 15.66 3.83 -9.99
N LEU A 223 15.49 2.60 -9.49
CA LEU A 223 14.33 1.79 -9.83
C LEU A 223 13.06 2.47 -9.33
N ALA A 224 12.97 2.78 -8.04
CA ALA A 224 11.78 3.43 -7.48
C ALA A 224 11.42 4.74 -8.20
N TYR A 225 12.41 5.56 -8.58
CA TYR A 225 12.17 6.77 -9.37
C TYR A 225 11.64 6.46 -10.77
N THR A 226 12.17 5.43 -11.42
CA THR A 226 11.69 4.97 -12.74
C THR A 226 10.25 4.45 -12.66
N LEU A 227 9.90 3.75 -11.57
CA LEU A 227 8.55 3.21 -11.39
C LEU A 227 7.54 4.30 -11.01
N HIS A 228 7.86 5.12 -10.01
CA HIS A 228 6.91 6.04 -9.37
C HIS A 228 7.00 7.47 -9.92
N GLY A 229 8.06 7.79 -10.67
CA GLY A 229 8.40 9.16 -11.10
C GLY A 229 8.93 10.04 -9.95
N THR A 230 9.17 9.47 -8.77
CA THR A 230 9.60 10.16 -7.55
C THR A 230 10.30 9.18 -6.60
N ASP A 231 11.14 9.69 -5.68
CA ASP A 231 11.74 8.93 -4.58
C ASP A 231 10.96 9.06 -3.27
N ASP A 232 9.73 9.59 -3.33
CA ASP A 232 8.83 9.73 -2.20
C ASP A 232 8.25 8.37 -1.73
N PRO A 233 8.54 7.93 -0.49
CA PRO A 233 8.04 6.65 0.01
C PRO A 233 6.51 6.60 0.15
N GLN A 234 5.88 7.73 0.44
CA GLN A 234 4.42 7.81 0.57
C GLN A 234 3.74 7.54 -0.77
N THR A 235 4.25 8.13 -1.85
CA THR A 235 3.81 7.86 -3.21
C THR A 235 3.93 6.38 -3.54
N ALA A 236 5.08 5.75 -3.24
CA ALA A 236 5.31 4.35 -3.51
C ALA A 236 4.28 3.42 -2.84
N ILE A 237 4.01 3.61 -1.54
CA ILE A 237 3.00 2.80 -0.84
C ILE A 237 1.57 3.06 -1.34
N LEU A 238 1.24 4.28 -1.75
CA LEU A 238 -0.07 4.57 -2.33
C LEU A 238 -0.28 3.81 -3.65
N HIS A 239 0.72 3.75 -4.53
CA HIS A 239 0.64 2.94 -5.75
C HIS A 239 0.44 1.45 -5.47
N ILE A 240 1.16 0.92 -4.47
CA ILE A 240 1.02 -0.47 -4.02
C ILE A 240 -0.41 -0.73 -3.53
N LEU A 241 -0.93 0.10 -2.62
CA LEU A 241 -2.26 -0.08 -2.03
C LEU A 241 -3.40 0.05 -3.04
N LEU A 242 -3.21 0.89 -4.07
CA LEU A 242 -4.17 1.04 -5.16
C LEU A 242 -4.11 -0.10 -6.18
N GLY A 243 -3.16 -1.03 -6.07
CA GLY A 243 -3.00 -2.16 -6.98
C GLY A 243 -2.39 -1.79 -8.33
N SER A 244 -1.59 -0.73 -8.40
CA SER A 244 -0.95 -0.33 -9.65
C SER A 244 0.15 -1.32 -10.03
N ALA A 245 -0.01 -1.98 -11.17
CA ALA A 245 0.89 -3.03 -11.68
C ALA A 245 1.19 -2.88 -13.17
N ALA A 246 2.37 -3.34 -13.57
CA ALA A 246 2.85 -3.40 -14.95
C ALA A 246 4.08 -4.31 -14.98
N PRO A 247 4.45 -4.86 -16.16
CA PRO A 247 5.61 -5.74 -16.29
C PRO A 247 6.92 -4.94 -16.34
N LEU A 248 8.03 -5.56 -15.93
CA LEU A 248 9.38 -5.02 -16.04
C LEU A 248 10.40 -6.15 -16.19
N ASP A 249 11.15 -6.07 -17.27
CA ASP A 249 12.20 -7.00 -17.65
C ASP A 249 13.33 -7.07 -16.60
N VAL A 250 13.83 -8.28 -16.36
CA VAL A 250 14.94 -8.56 -15.43
C VAL A 250 16.01 -9.29 -16.17
N ALA A 251 17.29 -9.04 -15.89
CA ALA A 251 18.33 -9.83 -16.53
C ALA A 251 19.27 -10.52 -15.57
N ALA A 252 19.77 -11.64 -16.06
CA ALA A 252 20.77 -12.44 -15.40
C ALA A 252 22.13 -12.23 -16.07
N ILE A 253 23.12 -11.82 -15.28
CA ILE A 253 24.51 -11.82 -15.71
C ILE A 253 25.19 -13.03 -15.07
N HIS A 254 25.88 -13.80 -15.91
CA HIS A 254 26.60 -15.00 -15.49
C HIS A 254 28.10 -14.77 -15.66
N ASN A 255 28.87 -15.05 -14.61
CA ASN A 255 30.32 -15.07 -14.71
C ASN A 255 30.79 -16.45 -15.18
N ILE A 256 31.69 -16.46 -16.17
CA ILE A 256 32.26 -17.66 -16.84
C ILE A 256 33.05 -18.57 -15.86
N ARG A 257 33.32 -18.10 -14.62
CA ARG A 257 34.03 -18.87 -13.58
C ARG A 257 33.18 -19.25 -12.36
N GLY A 258 31.84 -19.16 -12.47
CA GLY A 258 30.90 -19.41 -11.38
C GLY A 258 30.35 -18.10 -10.81
N LEU A 259 29.03 -17.95 -10.96
CA LEU A 259 28.09 -16.95 -10.40
C LEU A 259 28.68 -15.64 -9.83
N ALA A 260 28.38 -14.52 -10.51
CA ALA A 260 28.41 -13.20 -9.90
C ALA A 260 27.30 -12.31 -10.47
N ASP A 261 26.41 -11.85 -9.57
CA ASP A 261 25.42 -10.76 -9.67
C ASP A 261 24.46 -10.74 -10.88
N LEU A 262 23.16 -10.92 -10.64
CA LEU A 262 22.12 -10.52 -11.58
C LEU A 262 22.09 -8.97 -11.66
N SER A 263 22.46 -8.42 -12.82
CA SER A 263 22.29 -7.01 -13.14
C SER A 263 21.27 -6.87 -14.26
N LEU A 264 20.34 -5.94 -14.08
CA LEU A 264 19.21 -5.66 -14.95
C LEU A 264 19.70 -5.12 -16.31
N ASP A 265 19.82 -6.00 -17.31
CA ASP A 265 19.62 -5.71 -18.75
C ASP A 265 19.41 -6.99 -19.60
N LYS A 266 18.14 -7.23 -19.99
CA LYS A 266 17.57 -8.31 -20.87
C LYS A 266 17.31 -9.73 -20.32
N CYS A 267 16.16 -9.95 -19.67
CA CYS A 267 15.29 -11.14 -19.78
C CYS A 267 13.82 -10.69 -19.51
N PRO A 268 12.79 -11.33 -20.07
CA PRO A 268 11.41 -10.97 -19.78
C PRO A 268 11.02 -11.49 -18.40
N MET A 269 10.69 -10.57 -17.50
CA MET A 269 10.14 -10.86 -16.19
C MET A 269 9.12 -9.77 -15.86
N ALA A 270 8.27 -10.00 -14.88
CA ALA A 270 7.27 -9.02 -14.46
C ALA A 270 7.67 -8.47 -13.08
N ILE A 271 8.54 -7.46 -13.05
CA ILE A 271 8.62 -6.55 -11.90
C ILE A 271 7.52 -5.50 -12.04
N LEU A 272 6.88 -5.13 -10.93
CA LEU A 272 5.77 -4.18 -10.88
C LEU A 272 6.22 -2.76 -11.32
N LEU A 273 5.90 -2.39 -12.55
CA LEU A 273 5.91 -1.00 -13.05
C LEU A 273 4.51 -0.38 -12.94
N ILE A 274 4.41 0.94 -12.97
CA ILE A 274 3.13 1.66 -12.91
C ILE A 274 2.79 2.10 -14.32
N ARG A 275 1.62 1.69 -14.86
CA ARG A 275 1.12 2.31 -16.09
C ARG A 275 0.43 3.63 -15.75
N TRP A 276 1.08 4.72 -16.15
CA TRP A 276 0.46 6.03 -16.25
C TRP A 276 -0.63 6.02 -17.34
N SER A 277 -1.89 6.23 -16.95
CA SER A 277 -2.98 6.46 -17.91
C SER A 277 -3.16 7.96 -18.18
N THR A 278 -2.48 8.47 -19.20
CA THR A 278 -3.03 9.57 -20.01
C THR A 278 -2.68 9.33 -21.47
N LEU A 279 -3.67 8.88 -22.23
CA LEU A 279 -3.98 9.29 -23.61
C LEU A 279 -5.26 8.55 -24.01
N LYS A 280 -6.41 9.13 -23.64
CA LYS A 280 -7.55 9.08 -24.55
C LYS A 280 -7.34 10.24 -25.51
N SER A 281 -6.90 9.92 -26.73
CA SER A 281 -7.22 10.72 -27.92
C SER A 281 -8.72 10.67 -28.16
#